data_AF-A0A9D6W8K0-F1
#
_entry.id   AF-A0A9D6W8K0-F1
#
_cell.length_a   1.000
_cell.length_b   1.000
_cell.length_c   1.000
_cell.angle_alpha   90.00
_cell.angle_beta   90.00
_cell.angle_gamma   90.00
#
_symmetry.space_group_name_H-M   'P 1'
#
loop_
_entity.id
_entity.type
_entity.pdbx_description
1 polymer ?
#
loop_
_entity_poly.entity_id
_entity_poly.type
_entity_poly.pdbx_seq_one_letter_code
_entity_poly.pdbx_strand_id
1 'polypeptide(L)' 'RPFVIYFHPWETYPETPRLEALGAKESFITYHGIDGCLGKIESLLKDFSFDTMWNVIRRRTE' A
#
# COMPACT_ATOMS: atom_id res chain seq x y z
N ARG A 1 13.58 -12.98 -1.31
CA ARG A 1 12.56 -13.26 -2.36
C ARG A 1 12.01 -11.91 -2.82
N PRO A 2 11.76 -11.67 -4.11
CA PRO A 2 11.13 -10.43 -4.55
C PRO A 2 9.72 -10.36 -4.00
N PHE A 3 9.22 -9.14 -3.79
CA PHE A 3 7.86 -8.86 -3.39
C PHE A 3 7.33 -7.69 -4.23
N VAL A 4 6.02 -7.59 -4.31
CA VAL A 4 5.31 -6.49 -4.94
C VAL A 4 4.45 -5.83 -3.86
N ILE A 5 4.50 -4.51 -3.78
CA ILE A 5 3.59 -3.73 -2.94
C ILE A 5 2.58 -3.09 -3.89
N TYR A 6 1.30 -3.26 -3.58
CA TYR A 6 0.18 -2.62 -4.28
C TYR A 6 -0.77 -2.04 -3.24
N PHE A 7 -1.23 -0.82 -3.48
CA PHE A 7 -2.21 -0.11 -2.67
C PHE A 7 -2.94 0.90 -3.55
N HIS A 8 -4.14 1.26 -3.16
CA HIS A 8 -4.91 2.33 -3.75
C HIS A 8 -4.51 3.67 -3.11
N PRO A 9 -4.56 4.79 -3.85
CA PRO A 9 -4.18 6.09 -3.32
C PRO A 9 -4.92 6.50 -2.04
N TRP A 10 -6.22 6.18 -1.94
CA TRP A 10 -7.03 6.53 -0.77
C TRP A 10 -6.57 5.82 0.52
N GLU A 11 -5.94 4.65 0.42
CA GLU A 11 -5.40 3.93 1.59
C GLU A 11 -4.26 4.69 2.27
N THR A 12 -3.73 5.73 1.64
CA THR A 12 -2.62 6.57 2.11
C THR A 12 -3.01 8.01 2.42
N TYR A 13 -4.30 8.35 2.28
CA TYR A 13 -4.79 9.72 2.38
C TYR A 13 -5.78 9.85 3.56
N PRO A 14 -5.36 10.39 4.72
CA PRO A 14 -6.21 10.49 5.92
C PRO A 14 -7.50 11.28 5.71
N GLU A 15 -7.48 12.25 4.81
CA GLU A 15 -8.64 13.08 4.46
C GLU A 15 -9.58 12.40 3.44
N THR A 16 -9.42 11.09 3.20
CA THR A 16 -10.36 10.32 2.37
C THR A 16 -11.75 10.39 2.99
N PRO A 17 -12.79 10.82 2.23
CA PRO A 17 -14.14 10.96 2.78
C PRO A 17 -14.65 9.67 3.43
N ARG A 18 -15.24 9.83 4.62
CA ARG A 18 -15.89 8.72 5.33
C ARG A 18 -17.30 8.50 4.79
N LEU A 19 -17.59 7.26 4.43
CA LEU A 19 -18.91 6.85 3.95
C LEU A 19 -19.76 6.41 5.15
N GLU A 20 -20.75 7.23 5.52
CA GLU A 20 -21.63 6.99 6.67
C GLU A 20 -22.50 5.74 6.52
N ALA A 21 -22.78 5.31 5.29
CA ALA A 21 -23.64 4.16 5.00
C ALA A 21 -22.93 2.79 5.09
N LEU A 22 -21.64 2.76 5.44
CA LEU A 22 -20.90 1.51 5.55
C LEU A 22 -21.23 0.77 6.85
N GLY A 23 -21.37 -0.56 6.75
CA GLY A 23 -21.39 -1.42 7.91
C GLY A 23 -20.05 -1.37 8.66
N ALA A 24 -20.06 -1.84 9.92
CA ALA A 24 -18.87 -1.79 10.79
C ALA A 24 -17.67 -2.56 10.19
N LYS A 25 -17.92 -3.69 9.52
CA LYS A 25 -16.89 -4.50 8.88
C LYS A 25 -16.29 -3.76 7.69
N GLU A 26 -17.12 -3.20 6.82
CA GLU A 26 -16.71 -2.48 5.62
C GLU A 26 -15.92 -1.22 6.01
N SER A 27 -16.41 -0.47 7.00
CA SER A 27 -15.71 0.69 7.55
C SER A 27 -14.32 0.34 8.11
N PHE A 28 -14.20 -0.78 8.84
CA PHE A 28 -12.90 -1.25 9.31
C PHE A 28 -11.97 -1.59 8.15
N ILE A 29 -12.42 -2.36 7.16
CA ILE A 29 -11.61 -2.73 6.00
C ILE A 29 -11.12 -1.49 5.24
N THR A 30 -11.98 -0.48 5.08
CA THR A 30 -11.65 0.71 4.28
C THR A 30 -10.75 1.70 5.02
N TYR A 31 -10.93 1.90 6.33
CA TYR A 31 -10.27 2.99 7.06
C TYR A 31 -9.25 2.56 8.10
N HIS A 32 -9.11 1.26 8.38
CA HIS A 32 -8.15 0.80 9.38
C HIS A 32 -6.71 1.10 8.97
N GLY A 33 -6.00 1.87 9.81
CA GLY A 33 -4.57 2.15 9.61
C GLY A 33 -4.27 3.22 8.56
N ILE A 34 -5.28 3.93 8.03
CA ILE A 34 -5.13 4.97 7.00
C ILE A 34 -4.15 6.07 7.41
N ASP A 35 -4.16 6.48 8.69
CA ASP A 35 -3.29 7.54 9.22
C ASP A 35 -1.80 7.17 9.20
N GLY A 36 -1.48 5.87 9.26
CA GLY A 36 -0.10 5.37 9.31
C GLY A 36 0.39 4.73 8.02
N CYS A 37 -0.48 4.55 7.02
CA CYS A 37 -0.15 3.79 5.81
C CYS A 37 0.95 4.46 4.99
N LEU A 38 0.84 5.79 4.79
CA LEU A 38 1.84 6.56 4.05
C LEU A 38 3.23 6.44 4.66
N GLY A 39 3.37 6.62 5.97
CA GLY A 39 4.66 6.52 6.66
C GLY A 39 5.29 5.12 6.56
N LYS A 40 4.48 4.06 6.52
CA LYS A 40 4.97 2.69 6.27
C LYS A 40 5.53 2.54 4.87
N ILE A 41 4.83 3.07 3.86
CA ILE A 41 5.30 3.05 2.46
C ILE A 41 6.60 3.83 2.31
N GLU A 42 6.68 5.02 2.89
CA GLU A 42 7.91 5.83 2.88
C GLU A 42 9.09 5.11 3.55
N SER A 43 8.84 4.35 4.62
CA SER A 43 9.87 3.54 5.27
C SER A 43 10.33 2.41 4.34
N LEU A 44 9.40 1.71 3.68
CA LEU A 44 9.75 0.65 2.72
C LEU A 44 10.57 1.20 1.55
N LEU A 45 10.23 2.39 1.03
CA LEU A 45 10.98 3.04 -0.05
C LEU A 45 12.41 3.44 0.37
N LYS A 46 12.66 3.64 1.66
CA LYS A 46 14.01 3.90 2.20
C LYS A 46 14.80 2.61 2.43
N ASP A 47 14.12 1.55 2.89
CA ASP A 47 14.76 0.30 3.30
C ASP A 47 15.07 -0.63 2.11
N PHE A 48 14.36 -0.48 0.98
CA PHE A 48 14.48 -1.37 -0.16
C PHE A 48 14.69 -0.62 -1.48
N SER A 49 15.53 -1.20 -2.35
CA SER A 49 15.63 -0.77 -3.74
C SER A 49 14.50 -1.37 -4.57
N PHE A 50 13.63 -0.53 -5.10
CA PHE A 50 12.57 -0.93 -6.00
C PHE A 50 13.02 -0.87 -7.46
N ASP A 51 12.44 -1.74 -8.27
CA ASP A 51 12.62 -1.76 -9.72
C ASP A 51 11.29 -2.19 -10.35
N THR A 52 11.17 -2.05 -11.66
CA THR A 52 10.01 -2.53 -12.40
C THR A 52 9.87 -4.05 -12.24
N MET A 53 8.63 -4.55 -12.20
CA MET A 53 8.35 -5.98 -12.10
C MET A 53 9.06 -6.79 -13.21
N TRP A 54 9.16 -6.23 -14.42
CA TRP A 54 9.90 -6.81 -15.53
C TRP A 54 11.38 -7.05 -15.20
N ASN A 55 12.08 -6.03 -14.70
CA ASN A 55 13.50 -6.14 -14.35
C ASN A 55 13.74 -7.14 -13.21
N VAL A 56 12.84 -7.17 -12.23
CA VAL A 56 12.92 -8.12 -11.10
C VAL A 56 12.75 -9.57 -11.57
N ILE A 57 11.82 -9.83 -12.49
CA ILE A 57 11.60 -11.17 -13.06
C ILE A 57 12.80 -11.58 -13.91
N ARG A 58 13.28 -10.71 -14.81
CA ARG A 58 14.40 -11.00 -15.70
C ARG A 58 15.67 -11.39 -14.95
N ARG A 59 16.04 -10.64 -13.89
CA ARG A 59 17.24 -10.93 -13.06
C ARG A 59 17.18 -12.27 -12.33
N ARG A 60 16.01 -12.90 -12.23
CA ARG A 60 15.82 -14.19 -11.54
C ARG A 60 15.92 -15.41 -12.44
N THR A 61 15.71 -15.22 -13.73
CA THR A 61 15.70 -16.28 -14.74
C THR A 61 17.07 -16.47 -15.41
N GLU A 62 18.00 -15.56 -15.16
CA GLU A 62 19.44 -15.70 -15.41
C GLU A 62 20.10 -16.45 -14.25
#